data_AF-A0A924EVB3-F1
#
_entry.id   AF-A0A924EVB3-F1
#
_cell.length_a   1.000
_cell.length_b   1.000
_cell.length_c   1.000
_cell.angle_alpha   90.00
_cell.angle_beta   90.00
_cell.angle_gamma   90.00
#
_symmetry.space_group_name_H-M   'P 1'
#
loop_
_entity.id
_entity.type
_entity.pdbx_description
1 polymer ?
#
loop_
_entity_poly.entity_id
_entity_poly.type
_entity_poly.pdbx_seq_one_letter_code
_entity_poly.pdbx_strand_id
1 'polypeptide(L)' 'LATLPLAGHQLGLVQQVKAVEQLTIDAARSRSAPLALRAFALHPLVDSVSTARVLLKGYRDRHRDLARLLR' A
#
# COMPACT_ATOMS: atom_id res chain seq x y z
N LEU A 1 20.06 -17.94 -11.49
CA LEU A 1 19.03 -18.35 -12.47
C LEU A 1 18.43 -17.09 -13.07
N ALA A 2 18.35 -16.99 -14.40
CA ALA A 2 17.70 -15.87 -15.08
C ALA A 2 16.29 -16.30 -15.52
N THR A 3 15.30 -15.43 -15.33
CA THR A 3 13.92 -15.62 -15.78
C THR A 3 13.66 -14.84 -17.06
N LEU A 4 12.68 -15.28 -17.86
CA LEU A 4 12.21 -14.50 -19.01
C LEU A 4 11.61 -13.16 -18.56
N PRO A 5 11.67 -12.10 -19.39
CA PRO A 5 11.00 -10.85 -19.11
C PRO A 5 9.48 -11.03 -18.97
N LEU A 6 8.85 -10.20 -18.12
CA LEU A 6 7.40 -10.15 -17.98
C LEU A 6 6.75 -9.52 -19.22
N ALA A 7 5.60 -10.04 -19.64
CA ALA A 7 4.77 -9.38 -20.63
C ALA A 7 4.21 -8.05 -20.08
N GLY A 8 3.81 -7.13 -20.96
CA GLY A 8 3.43 -5.76 -20.57
C GLY A 8 2.36 -5.67 -19.47
N HIS A 9 1.30 -6.48 -19.55
CA HIS A 9 0.26 -6.52 -18.51
C HIS A 9 0.79 -7.02 -17.15
N GLN A 10 1.60 -8.08 -17.17
CA GLN A 10 2.21 -8.64 -15.96
C GLN A 10 3.17 -7.63 -15.34
N LEU A 11 3.98 -6.98 -16.16
CA LEU A 11 4.92 -5.96 -15.72
C LEU A 11 4.20 -4.74 -15.11
N GLY A 12 3.07 -4.32 -15.68
CA GLY A 12 2.22 -3.27 -15.11
C GLY A 12 1.70 -3.62 -13.72
N LEU A 13 1.14 -4.82 -13.55
CA LEU A 13 0.66 -5.30 -12.25
C LEU A 13 1.78 -5.42 -11.22
N VAL A 14 2.92 -6.00 -11.60
CA VAL A 14 4.07 -6.15 -10.70
C VAL A 14 4.62 -4.79 -10.28
N GLN A 15 4.71 -3.82 -11.19
CA GLN A 15 5.13 -2.46 -10.84
C GLN A 15 4.14 -1.79 -9.88
N GLN A 16 2.83 -1.94 -10.11
CA GLN A 16 1.81 -1.38 -9.23
C GLN A 16 1.90 -1.98 -7.83
N VAL A 17 1.97 -3.31 -7.71
CA VAL A 17 2.16 -4.00 -6.43
C VAL A 17 3.47 -3.56 -5.78
N LYS A 18 4.56 -3.44 -6.56
CA LYS A 18 5.84 -3.02 -6.01
C LYS A 18 5.81 -1.60 -5.44
N ALA A 19 5.11 -0.68 -6.09
CA ALA A 19 4.92 0.67 -5.57
C ALA A 19 4.17 0.65 -4.23
N VAL A 20 3.15 -0.20 -4.09
CA VAL A 20 2.38 -0.36 -2.84
C VAL A 20 3.26 -0.88 -1.71
N GLU A 21 4.10 -1.88 -1.98
CA GLU A 21 5.05 -2.42 -0.99
C GLU A 21 6.02 -1.34 -0.51
N GLN A 22 6.64 -0.59 -1.43
CA GLN A 22 7.57 0.47 -1.08
C GLN A 22 6.90 1.57 -0.26
N LEU A 23 5.71 2.02 -0.67
CA LEU A 23 4.94 3.00 0.10
C LEU A 23 4.56 2.50 1.50
N THR A 24 4.25 1.22 1.64
CA THR A 24 3.95 0.60 2.94
C THR A 24 5.18 0.59 3.85
N ILE A 25 6.34 0.21 3.32
CA ILE A 25 7.61 0.23 4.04
C ILE A 25 7.95 1.68 4.45
N ASP A 26 7.85 2.62 3.52
CA ASP A 26 8.14 4.03 3.77
C ASP A 26 7.17 4.62 4.81
N ALA A 27 5.89 4.28 4.75
CA ALA A 27 4.91 4.67 5.76
C ALA A 27 5.28 4.17 7.15
N ALA A 28 5.75 2.93 7.29
CA ALA A 28 6.18 2.38 8.56
C ALA A 28 7.47 3.05 9.07
N ARG A 29 8.47 3.21 8.20
CA ARG A 29 9.77 3.82 8.55
C ARG A 29 9.63 5.31 8.93
N SER A 30 8.83 6.05 8.18
CA SER A 30 8.59 7.48 8.40
C SER A 30 7.41 7.78 9.31
N ARG A 31 6.67 6.75 9.75
CA ARG A 31 5.47 6.88 10.58
C ARG A 31 4.38 7.75 9.95
N SER A 32 4.26 7.71 8.62
CA SER A 32 3.42 8.61 7.82
C SER A 32 2.07 7.99 7.47
N ALA A 33 0.98 8.51 8.06
CA ALA A 33 -0.37 8.12 7.65
C ALA A 33 -0.70 8.46 6.19
N PRO A 34 -0.26 9.61 5.60
CA PRO A 34 -0.46 9.90 4.18
C PRO A 34 0.16 8.85 3.24
N LEU A 35 1.36 8.35 3.55
CA LEU A 35 2.00 7.30 2.75
C LEU A 35 1.25 5.96 2.86
N ALA A 36 0.78 5.61 4.06
CA ALA A 36 -0.07 4.43 4.25
C ALA A 36 -1.38 4.53 3.45
N LEU A 37 -2.00 5.72 3.44
CA LEU A 37 -3.21 5.97 2.63
C LEU A 37 -2.92 5.80 1.14
N ARG A 38 -1.78 6.32 0.66
CA ARG A 38 -1.37 6.16 -0.74
C ARG A 38 -1.13 4.70 -1.10
N ALA A 39 -0.54 3.92 -0.21
CA ALA A 39 -0.36 2.48 -0.41
C ALA A 39 -1.71 1.76 -0.60
N PHE A 40 -2.69 2.03 0.27
CA PHE A 40 -4.05 1.50 0.08
C PHE A 40 -4.68 1.96 -1.23
N ALA A 41 -4.58 3.25 -1.56
CA ALA A 41 -5.20 3.81 -2.77
C ALA A 41 -4.60 3.29 -4.08
N LEU A 42 -3.34 2.84 -4.08
CA LEU A 42 -2.70 2.26 -5.26
C LEU A 42 -2.83 0.74 -5.34
N HIS A 43 -3.34 0.08 -4.29
CA HIS A 43 -3.46 -1.37 -4.26
C HIS A 43 -4.44 -1.85 -5.33
N PRO A 44 -4.09 -2.83 -6.19
CA PRO A 44 -4.96 -3.31 -7.28
C PRO A 44 -6.34 -3.86 -6.86
N LEU A 45 -6.55 -4.07 -5.56
CA LEU A 45 -7.78 -4.62 -4.98
C LEU A 45 -8.60 -3.56 -4.22
N VAL A 46 -8.17 -2.30 -4.28
CA VAL A 46 -8.85 -1.17 -3.67
C VAL A 46 -9.34 -0.28 -4.80
N ASP A 47 -10.66 -0.24 -4.93
CA ASP A 47 -11.37 0.37 -6.06
C ASP A 47 -11.29 1.91 -6.09
N SER A 48 -11.05 2.54 -4.94
CA SER A 48 -11.08 3.99 -4.82
C SER A 48 -10.31 4.53 -3.62
N VAL A 49 -9.97 5.82 -3.68
CA VAL A 49 -9.37 6.54 -2.55
C VAL A 49 -10.34 6.62 -1.36
N SER A 50 -11.65 6.65 -1.62
CA SER A 50 -12.67 6.63 -0.57
C SER A 50 -12.61 5.33 0.23
N THR A 51 -12.58 4.19 -0.46
CA THR A 51 -12.38 2.87 0.15
C THR A 51 -11.04 2.79 0.89
N ALA A 52 -9.97 3.34 0.31
CA ALA A 52 -8.66 3.40 0.96
C ALA A 52 -8.68 4.13 2.32
N ARG A 53 -9.43 5.23 2.44
CA ARG A 53 -9.60 5.94 3.72
C ARG A 53 -10.36 5.10 4.74
N VAL A 54 -11.43 4.42 4.31
CA VAL A 54 -12.21 3.52 5.16
C VAL A 54 -11.35 2.37 5.68
N LEU A 55 -10.55 1.76 4.80
CA LEU A 55 -9.62 0.69 5.16
C LEU A 55 -8.57 1.19 6.17
N LEU A 56 -7.86 2.28 5.87
CA LEU A 56 -6.82 2.80 6.77
C LEU A 56 -7.40 3.13 8.15
N LYS A 57 -8.58 3.77 8.21
CA LYS A 57 -9.27 4.03 9.47
C LYS A 57 -9.61 2.72 10.20
N GLY A 58 -10.24 1.77 9.51
CA GLY A 58 -10.64 0.48 10.08
C GLY A 58 -9.46 -0.35 10.60
N TYR A 59 -8.30 -0.27 9.96
CA TYR A 59 -7.05 -0.88 10.41
C TYR A 59 -6.49 -0.20 11.66
N ARG A 60 -6.46 1.14 11.72
CA ARG A 60 -6.03 1.88 12.93
C ARG A 60 -6.96 1.59 14.11
N ASP A 61 -8.26 1.53 13.89
CA ASP A 61 -9.24 1.27 14.95
C ASP A 61 -9.08 -0.15 15.54
N ARG A 62 -8.77 -1.15 14.70
CA ARG A 62 -8.61 -2.55 15.13
C ARG A 62 -7.22 -2.89 15.69
N HIS A 63 -6.18 -2.19 15.23
CA HIS A 63 -4.79 -2.48 15.59
C HIS A 63 -4.16 -1.29 16.32
N ARG A 64 -4.16 -1.32 17.66
CA ARG A 64 -3.61 -0.23 18.50
C ARG A 64 -2.16 0.09 18.18
N ASP A 65 -1.35 -0.91 17.84
CA ASP A 65 0.05 -0.71 17.47
C ASP A 65 0.19 0.09 16.17
N LEU A 66 -0.65 -0.18 15.18
CA LEU A 66 -0.67 0.57 13.93
C LEU A 66 -1.15 2.00 14.15
N ALA A 67 -2.18 2.20 14.99
CA ALA A 67 -2.64 3.53 15.37
C ALA A 67 -1.56 4.35 16.08
N ARG A 68 -0.74 3.70 16.93
CA ARG A 68 0.42 4.34 17.58
C ARG A 68 1.54 4.61 16.59
N LEU A 69 1.78 3.72 15.64
CA LEU A 69 2.86 3.84 14.66
C LEU A 69 2.62 5.04 13.75
N LEU A 70 1.46 5.09 13.08
CA LEU A 70 1.13 6.08 12.08
C LEU A 70 0.65 7.38 12.74
N ARG A 71 1.43 8.45 12.58
CA ARG A 71 1.09 9.79 13.06
C ARG A 71 0.14 10.46 12.08
#